data_AF-A0AAU3PGD8-F1
#
_entry.id   AF-A0AAU3PGD8-F1
#
_cell.length_a   1.000
_cell.length_b   1.000
_cell.length_c   1.000
_cell.angle_alpha   90.00
_cell.angle_beta   90.00
_cell.angle_gamma   90.00
#
_symmetry.space_group_name_H-M   'P 1'
#
loop_
_entity.id
_entity.type
_entity.pdbx_description
1 polymer ?
#
loop_
_entity_poly.entity_id
_entity_poly.type
_entity_poly.pdbx_seq_one_letter_code
_entity_poly.pdbx_strand_id
1 'polypeptide(L)'
;MNPDGPPASFEPGRPFTLLGRSGTPYLSATPGTLGGHRRGRLYGRLDCPSALRAVSRGHYVKHRVFFPDEATARGRIPAVCGLPARGVRLLESRPREHPPAMNNLSDRESSRSPLISPVDLAAHGDLPRPCPHTDAELAALIRLLTPPKSRIENVAVGHGRDAASRAAAGAFVTAWTARGGNVLTIVNWPESAASWLRPATRLTAGLPDAWVVAAAPLGFAQLARRLRHSTDWDPSRTYAFASLGDSRLPALTGPDLLHGLRGATADGGTWEVRRGWVTTYDTADSTS
;
A
#
# COMPACT_ATOMS: atom_id res chain seq x y z
N MET A 1 -2.36 9.12 53.46
CA MET A 1 -1.08 8.60 52.94
C MET A 1 -1.45 7.45 52.01
N ASN A 2 -1.52 7.68 50.70
CA ASN A 2 -1.96 6.67 49.73
C ASN A 2 -0.73 5.95 49.13
N PRO A 3 -0.68 4.61 49.11
CA PRO A 3 0.46 3.82 48.66
C PRO A 3 0.48 3.44 47.16
N ASP A 4 -0.37 4.03 46.31
CA ASP A 4 -0.46 3.65 44.89
C ASP A 4 0.32 4.59 43.96
N GLY A 5 1.61 4.31 43.80
CA GLY A 5 2.39 4.74 42.64
C GLY A 5 2.33 3.68 41.52
N PRO A 6 2.37 4.04 40.22
CA PRO A 6 2.31 3.06 39.14
C PRO A 6 3.57 2.19 39.11
N PRO A 7 3.49 0.87 38.84
CA PRO A 7 4.68 0.03 38.74
C PRO A 7 5.45 0.35 37.45
N ALA A 8 6.61 0.98 37.60
CA ALA A 8 7.68 1.00 36.62
C ALA A 8 8.78 0.04 37.08
N SER A 9 8.75 -1.23 36.65
CA SER A 9 9.96 -2.04 36.45
C SER A 9 9.65 -3.42 35.82
N PHE A 10 10.57 -3.82 34.96
CA PHE A 10 10.69 -5.10 34.26
C PHE A 10 10.95 -6.22 35.29
N GLU A 11 10.13 -7.27 35.34
CA GLU A 11 10.39 -8.46 36.18
C GLU A 11 11.65 -9.21 35.69
N PRO A 12 12.73 -9.31 36.48
CA PRO A 12 13.92 -10.07 36.10
C PRO A 12 13.68 -11.55 36.41
N GLY A 13 13.57 -12.39 35.39
CA GLY A 13 13.56 -13.85 35.62
C GLY A 13 13.07 -14.75 34.50
N ARG A 14 12.41 -14.23 33.45
CA ARG A 14 12.02 -15.04 32.28
C ARG A 14 12.94 -14.77 31.09
N PRO A 15 13.74 -15.75 30.64
CA PRO A 15 14.59 -15.56 29.47
C PRO A 15 13.75 -15.39 28.20
N PHE A 16 14.22 -14.54 27.30
CA PHE A 16 13.61 -14.27 26.00
C PHE A 16 14.06 -15.31 24.98
N THR A 17 13.12 -15.89 24.23
CA THR A 17 13.46 -16.79 23.11
C THR A 17 13.75 -15.96 21.86
N LEU A 18 15.01 -15.92 21.45
CA LEU A 18 15.47 -15.22 20.25
C LEU A 18 15.92 -16.22 19.17
N LEU A 19 15.85 -15.83 17.90
CA LEU A 19 16.35 -16.62 16.79
C LEU A 19 17.80 -16.23 16.49
N GLY A 20 18.73 -17.17 16.65
CA GLY A 20 20.14 -16.93 16.42
C GLY A 20 20.53 -16.93 14.94
N ARG A 21 21.78 -16.57 14.65
CA ARG A 21 22.33 -16.53 13.27
C ARG A 21 22.22 -17.86 12.54
N SER A 22 22.20 -19.00 13.24
CA SER A 22 22.01 -20.36 12.68
C SER A 22 20.55 -20.72 12.38
N GLY A 23 19.59 -19.88 12.78
CA GLY A 23 18.15 -20.15 12.62
C GLY A 23 17.58 -21.03 13.74
N THR A 24 18.38 -21.33 14.75
CA THR A 24 17.97 -22.06 15.95
C THR A 24 17.51 -21.08 17.02
N PRO A 25 16.34 -21.30 17.67
CA PRO A 25 15.93 -20.53 18.83
C PRO A 25 16.91 -20.74 20.01
N TYR A 26 17.27 -19.67 20.70
CA TYR A 26 18.06 -19.72 21.94
C TYR A 26 17.47 -18.79 23.00
N LEU A 27 17.75 -19.11 24.27
CA LEU A 27 17.30 -18.31 25.42
C LEU A 27 18.30 -17.18 25.69
N SER A 28 17.80 -15.97 25.82
CA SER A 28 18.58 -14.74 26.05
C SER A 28 18.11 -14.05 27.33
N ALA A 29 19.05 -13.59 28.15
CA ALA A 29 18.72 -12.75 29.30
C ALA A 29 18.27 -11.34 28.88
N THR A 30 18.66 -10.91 27.68
CA THR A 30 18.30 -9.61 27.10
C THR A 30 17.24 -9.76 26.01
N PRO A 31 16.25 -8.85 25.93
CA PRO A 31 15.26 -8.88 24.87
C PRO A 31 15.89 -8.55 23.52
N GLY A 32 15.31 -9.09 22.45
CA GLY A 32 15.72 -8.77 21.08
C GLY A 32 15.29 -7.37 20.67
N THR A 33 15.96 -6.79 19.67
CA THR A 33 15.65 -5.44 19.16
C THR A 33 14.60 -5.44 18.06
N LEU A 34 14.36 -6.60 17.43
CA LEU A 34 13.44 -6.74 16.29
C LEU A 34 12.51 -7.93 16.46
N GLY A 35 11.32 -7.80 15.87
CA GLY A 35 10.32 -8.86 15.76
C GLY A 35 10.04 -9.17 14.30
N GLY A 36 9.72 -10.42 14.00
CA GLY A 36 9.35 -10.84 12.65
C GLY A 36 8.23 -11.85 12.65
N HIS A 37 7.72 -12.13 11.45
CA HIS A 37 6.68 -13.11 11.22
C HIS A 37 7.18 -14.15 10.22
N ARG A 38 7.42 -15.38 10.69
CA ARG A 38 8.11 -16.43 9.93
C ARG A 38 7.41 -16.76 8.61
N ARG A 39 6.08 -16.89 8.62
CA ARG A 39 5.30 -17.18 7.40
C ARG A 39 5.21 -15.99 6.44
N GLY A 40 5.20 -14.79 7.00
CA GLY A 40 5.12 -13.54 6.24
C GLY A 40 6.47 -13.08 5.70
N ARG A 41 7.56 -13.74 6.11
CA ARG A 41 8.95 -13.41 5.76
C ARG A 41 9.21 -11.90 5.85
N LEU A 42 8.84 -11.32 6.97
CA LEU A 42 9.04 -9.90 7.26
C LEU A 42 9.56 -9.74 8.70
N TYR A 43 10.37 -8.72 8.93
CA TYR A 43 10.84 -8.31 10.25
C TYR A 43 10.80 -6.78 10.38
N GLY A 44 10.77 -6.29 11.61
CA GLY A 44 10.75 -4.87 11.91
C GLY A 44 10.86 -4.60 13.40
N ARG A 45 10.72 -3.33 13.80
CA ARG A 45 10.76 -2.96 15.22
C ARG A 45 9.59 -3.57 16.00
N LEU A 46 9.82 -3.84 17.28
CA LEU A 46 8.83 -4.43 18.18
C LEU A 46 7.60 -3.55 18.41
N ASP A 47 7.75 -2.24 18.22
CA ASP A 47 6.71 -1.22 18.38
C ASP A 47 6.03 -0.82 17.05
N CYS A 48 6.26 -1.56 15.97
CA CYS A 48 5.62 -1.29 14.69
C CYS A 48 4.08 -1.29 14.84
N PRO A 49 3.37 -0.19 14.53
CA PRO A 49 1.92 -0.10 14.69
C PRO A 49 1.16 -1.18 13.90
N SER A 50 1.65 -1.54 12.70
CA SER A 50 1.11 -2.63 11.89
C SER A 50 1.24 -3.99 12.58
N ALA A 51 2.38 -4.26 13.23
CA ALA A 51 2.59 -5.48 13.99
C ALA A 51 1.72 -5.53 15.24
N LEU A 52 1.61 -4.42 15.98
CA LEU A 52 0.76 -4.31 17.18
C LEU A 52 -0.73 -4.51 16.85
N ARG A 53 -1.21 -3.92 15.74
CA ARG A 53 -2.58 -4.14 15.25
C ARG A 53 -2.85 -5.57 14.79
N ALA A 54 -1.85 -6.26 14.26
CA ALA A 54 -1.98 -7.67 13.88
C ALA A 54 -1.96 -8.60 15.09
N VAL A 55 -1.20 -8.24 16.13
CA VAL A 55 -1.15 -8.94 17.43
C VAL A 55 -2.48 -8.77 18.17
N SER A 56 -3.05 -7.57 18.24
CA SER A 56 -4.32 -7.31 18.94
C SER A 56 -5.51 -8.06 18.32
N ARG A 57 -5.43 -8.38 17.02
CA ARG A 57 -6.41 -9.21 16.30
C ARG A 57 -6.08 -10.72 16.34
N GLY A 58 -5.03 -11.13 17.04
CA GLY A 58 -4.63 -12.54 17.20
C GLY A 58 -3.93 -13.18 15.98
N HIS A 59 -3.74 -12.46 14.88
CA HIS A 59 -3.24 -13.01 13.61
C HIS A 59 -1.70 -13.12 13.51
N TYR A 60 -0.95 -12.61 14.50
CA TYR A 60 0.52 -12.56 14.46
C TYR A 60 1.24 -13.50 15.46
N VAL A 61 0.53 -13.98 16.49
CA VAL A 61 1.15 -14.62 17.66
C VAL A 61 1.78 -15.98 17.30
N LYS A 62 1.13 -16.76 16.43
CA LYS A 62 1.50 -18.15 16.11
C LYS A 62 2.84 -18.31 15.38
N HIS A 63 3.28 -17.30 14.63
CA HIS A 63 4.51 -17.35 13.84
C HIS A 63 5.44 -16.17 14.12
N ARG A 64 5.26 -15.51 15.26
CA ARG A 64 6.12 -14.42 15.71
C ARG A 64 7.49 -14.96 16.10
N VAL A 65 8.54 -14.32 15.60
CA VAL A 65 9.94 -14.60 15.94
C VAL A 65 10.59 -13.30 16.42
N PHE A 66 11.64 -13.40 17.22
CA PHE A 66 12.37 -12.25 17.75
C PHE A 66 13.84 -12.40 17.40
N PHE A 67 14.49 -11.29 17.07
CA PHE A 67 15.90 -11.27 16.67
C PHE A 67 16.71 -10.38 17.61
N PRO A 68 17.96 -10.77 17.94
CA PRO A 68 18.84 -9.94 18.76
C PRO A 68 19.17 -8.61 18.06
N ASP A 69 19.45 -8.67 16.75
CA ASP A 69 19.87 -7.54 15.94
C ASP A 69 19.40 -7.67 14.48
N GLU A 70 19.60 -6.59 13.73
CA GLU A 70 19.17 -6.47 12.34
C GLU A 70 19.99 -7.32 11.37
N ALA A 71 21.27 -7.58 11.65
CA ALA A 71 22.10 -8.44 10.80
C ALA A 71 21.60 -9.89 10.84
N THR A 72 21.19 -10.35 12.02
CA THR A 72 20.59 -11.67 12.22
C THR A 72 19.21 -11.79 11.56
N ALA A 73 18.39 -10.72 11.62
CA ALA A 73 17.09 -10.68 10.96
C ALA A 73 17.20 -10.76 9.42
N ARG A 74 18.09 -9.96 8.82
CA ARG A 74 18.37 -9.95 7.36
C ARG A 74 18.85 -11.29 6.83
N GLY A 75 19.74 -11.96 7.57
CA GLY A 75 20.30 -13.25 7.15
C GLY A 75 19.30 -14.42 7.20
N ARG A 76 18.15 -14.24 7.85
CA ARG A 76 17.15 -15.29 8.09
C ARG A 76 15.82 -15.05 7.38
N ILE A 77 15.48 -13.79 7.19
CA ILE A 77 14.29 -13.35 6.48
C ILE A 77 14.79 -12.34 5.44
N PRO A 78 14.74 -12.65 4.12
CA PRO A 78 15.13 -11.67 3.12
C PRO A 78 14.32 -10.39 3.33
N ALA A 79 15.04 -9.28 3.43
CA ALA A 79 14.52 -8.03 3.97
C ALA A 79 13.38 -7.45 3.13
N VAL A 80 12.34 -7.01 3.83
CA VAL A 80 11.47 -5.91 3.42
C VAL A 80 11.82 -4.74 4.35
N CYS A 81 12.40 -3.67 3.79
CA CYS A 81 12.84 -2.43 4.46
C CYS A 81 11.74 -1.83 5.36
N GLY A 82 12.01 -1.18 6.49
CA GLY A 82 13.01 -0.14 6.71
C GLY A 82 12.29 1.21 6.75
N LEU A 83 12.06 1.77 7.95
CA LEU A 83 11.62 3.16 8.13
C LEU A 83 12.63 3.89 9.04
N PRO A 84 13.06 5.12 8.70
CA PRO A 84 14.00 5.89 9.50
C PRO A 84 13.34 6.39 10.78
N ALA A 85 14.11 6.41 11.86
CA ALA A 85 13.70 6.99 13.14
C ALA A 85 13.79 8.52 13.05
N ARG A 86 12.66 9.23 13.25
CA ARG A 86 12.69 10.57 13.84
C ARG A 86 11.33 10.95 14.44
N GLY A 87 11.37 11.10 15.77
CA GLY A 87 10.58 12.03 16.59
C GLY A 87 9.06 11.93 16.52
N VAL A 88 8.46 11.17 17.44
CA VAL A 88 7.11 11.50 17.91
C VAL A 88 7.12 11.63 19.41
N ARG A 89 6.88 12.87 19.85
CA ARG A 89 6.69 13.30 21.24
C ARG A 89 5.37 12.70 21.75
N LEU A 90 5.43 12.13 22.96
CA LEU A 90 4.32 11.47 23.65
C LEU A 90 3.22 12.49 23.99
N LEU A 91 1.98 12.23 23.56
CA LEU A 91 0.79 12.72 24.26
C LEU A 91 0.16 11.52 24.95
N GLU A 92 0.29 11.51 26.28
CA GLU A 92 -0.34 10.53 27.16
C GLU A 92 -1.86 10.71 27.15
N SER A 93 -2.62 9.61 27.07
CA SER A 93 -4.04 9.59 27.41
C SER A 93 -4.38 8.20 27.96
N ARG A 94 -4.92 8.22 29.19
CA ARG A 94 -5.17 7.07 30.07
C ARG A 94 -6.29 6.14 29.57
N PRO A 95 -6.30 4.84 29.95
CA PRO A 95 -7.35 3.91 29.55
C PRO A 95 -8.58 4.05 30.47
N ARG A 96 -9.78 3.90 29.88
CA ARG A 96 -11.00 3.50 30.60
C ARG A 96 -11.41 2.11 30.12
N GLU A 97 -11.58 1.20 31.07
CA GLU A 97 -12.09 -0.15 30.89
C GLU A 97 -13.60 -0.13 30.59
N HIS A 98 -14.09 -1.09 29.80
CA HIS A 98 -15.45 -1.65 29.91
C HIS A 98 -15.51 -3.12 29.40
N PRO A 99 -16.43 -3.95 29.94
CA PRO A 99 -16.41 -5.42 29.89
C PRO A 99 -17.22 -6.02 28.71
N PRO A 100 -17.25 -7.37 28.52
CA PRO A 100 -17.50 -7.97 27.21
C PRO A 100 -18.97 -8.26 26.93
N ALA A 101 -19.38 -8.14 25.67
CA ALA A 101 -20.58 -8.79 25.14
C ALA A 101 -20.33 -9.27 23.70
N MET A 102 -20.74 -10.51 23.46
CA MET A 102 -20.54 -11.33 22.27
C MET A 102 -21.29 -10.83 21.02
N ASN A 103 -20.66 -11.11 19.88
CA ASN A 103 -21.21 -11.39 18.55
C ASN A 103 -22.20 -10.40 17.90
N ASN A 104 -21.66 -9.56 17.01
CA ASN A 104 -22.13 -9.37 15.62
C ASN A 104 -21.25 -8.32 14.89
N LEU A 105 -19.91 -8.50 14.91
CA LEU A 105 -18.97 -7.56 14.28
C LEU A 105 -18.61 -7.93 12.82
N SER A 106 -18.71 -9.21 12.44
CA SER A 106 -18.38 -9.64 11.08
C SER A 106 -19.37 -9.13 10.02
N ASP A 107 -20.67 -9.04 10.34
CA ASP A 107 -21.68 -8.51 9.41
C ASP A 107 -21.77 -6.98 9.39
N ARG A 108 -21.23 -6.30 10.41
CA ARG A 108 -21.20 -4.82 10.50
C ARG A 108 -19.93 -4.20 9.92
N GLU A 109 -18.90 -4.98 9.63
CA GLU A 109 -17.67 -4.45 9.00
C GLU A 109 -17.82 -4.28 7.48
N SER A 110 -18.71 -5.05 6.85
CA SER A 110 -19.07 -4.94 5.42
C SER A 110 -19.81 -3.65 5.07
N SER A 111 -20.24 -2.88 6.07
CA SER A 111 -20.96 -1.59 5.92
C SER A 111 -20.10 -0.36 6.24
N ARG A 112 -18.79 -0.51 6.45
CA ARG A 112 -17.90 0.65 6.67
C ARG A 112 -17.69 1.40 5.36
N SER A 113 -17.94 2.72 5.41
CA SER A 113 -17.73 3.67 4.32
C SER A 113 -16.47 3.36 3.50
N PRO A 114 -16.53 3.44 2.16
CA PRO A 114 -15.37 3.21 1.30
C PRO A 114 -14.27 4.28 1.46
N LEU A 115 -14.51 5.32 2.27
CA LEU A 115 -13.55 6.37 2.53
C LEU A 115 -12.44 5.95 3.50
N ILE A 116 -11.22 6.42 3.25
CA ILE A 116 -10.10 6.36 4.20
C ILE A 116 -10.39 7.34 5.33
N SER A 117 -10.30 6.86 6.57
CA SER A 117 -10.55 7.71 7.74
C SER A 117 -9.40 8.72 7.90
N PRO A 118 -9.66 9.91 8.50
CA PRO A 118 -8.60 10.87 8.81
C PRO A 118 -7.48 10.29 9.69
N VAL A 119 -7.84 9.36 10.59
CA VAL A 119 -6.88 8.68 11.48
C VAL A 119 -5.95 7.75 10.70
N ASP A 120 -6.50 7.00 9.74
CA ASP A 120 -5.68 6.14 8.88
C ASP A 120 -4.76 7.00 8.01
N LEU A 121 -5.28 8.09 7.43
CA LEU A 121 -4.48 8.99 6.60
C LEU A 121 -3.29 9.59 7.37
N ALA A 122 -3.51 10.06 8.60
CA ALA A 122 -2.45 10.63 9.45
C ALA A 122 -1.33 9.62 9.76
N ALA A 123 -1.65 8.31 9.78
CA ALA A 123 -0.65 7.27 10.05
C ALA A 123 0.32 7.02 8.88
N HIS A 124 0.02 7.51 7.67
CA HIS A 124 0.82 7.29 6.46
C HIS A 124 1.67 8.50 6.04
N GLY A 125 1.55 9.63 6.76
CA GLY A 125 2.29 10.86 6.50
C GLY A 125 1.94 11.52 5.16
N ASP A 126 2.74 12.50 4.75
CA ASP A 126 2.52 13.21 3.48
C ASP A 126 2.89 12.32 2.29
N LEU A 127 1.90 12.05 1.45
CA LEU A 127 2.07 11.34 0.19
C LEU A 127 2.69 12.27 -0.86
N PRO A 128 3.50 11.72 -1.79
CA PRO A 128 4.17 12.53 -2.79
C PRO A 128 3.12 13.13 -3.74
N ARG A 129 3.34 14.38 -4.15
CA ARG A 129 2.55 15.00 -5.21
C ARG A 129 3.01 14.45 -6.56
N PRO A 130 2.11 14.34 -7.56
CA PRO A 130 2.50 13.97 -8.91
C PRO A 130 3.55 14.94 -9.47
N CYS A 131 4.66 14.40 -9.94
CA CYS A 131 5.62 15.13 -10.76
C CYS A 131 5.14 15.12 -12.23
N PRO A 132 5.57 16.10 -13.06
CA PRO A 132 5.39 16.00 -14.51
C PRO A 132 5.95 14.68 -15.03
N HIS A 133 5.22 14.06 -15.96
CA HIS A 133 5.66 12.82 -16.59
C HIS A 133 6.88 13.08 -17.48
N THR A 134 7.67 12.03 -17.71
CA THR A 134 8.78 12.06 -18.67
C THR A 134 8.38 11.34 -19.97
N ASP A 135 9.12 11.60 -21.05
CA ASP A 135 8.95 10.87 -22.31
C ASP A 135 9.27 9.37 -22.13
N ALA A 136 10.26 9.04 -21.29
CA ALA A 136 10.65 7.66 -21.00
C ALA A 136 9.53 6.90 -20.28
N GLU A 137 8.89 7.55 -19.31
CA GLU A 137 7.74 7.03 -18.59
C GLU A 137 6.55 6.78 -19.52
N LEU A 138 6.20 7.76 -20.36
CA LEU A 138 5.10 7.63 -21.31
C LEU A 138 5.37 6.50 -22.31
N ALA A 139 6.59 6.42 -22.84
CA ALA A 139 6.99 5.35 -23.74
C ALA A 139 6.90 3.96 -23.07
N ALA A 140 7.33 3.84 -21.82
CA ALA A 140 7.23 2.61 -21.05
C ALA A 140 5.79 2.20 -20.78
N LEU A 141 4.93 3.17 -20.43
CA LEU A 141 3.52 2.92 -20.22
C LEU A 141 2.83 2.43 -21.49
N ILE A 142 3.11 3.05 -22.64
CA ILE A 142 2.58 2.58 -23.93
C ILE A 142 3.05 1.15 -24.23
N ARG A 143 4.32 0.81 -23.97
CA ARG A 143 4.82 -0.57 -24.13
C ARG A 143 4.07 -1.57 -23.25
N LEU A 144 3.74 -1.21 -22.00
CA LEU A 144 2.98 -2.05 -21.08
C LEU A 144 1.56 -2.35 -21.58
N LEU A 145 0.93 -1.42 -22.30
CA LEU A 145 -0.40 -1.62 -22.88
C LEU A 145 -0.36 -2.34 -24.24
N THR A 146 0.77 -2.34 -24.93
CA THR A 146 0.92 -2.99 -26.25
C THR A 146 1.97 -4.11 -26.27
N PRO A 147 1.92 -5.11 -25.35
CA PRO A 147 2.74 -6.30 -25.51
C PRO A 147 2.36 -7.06 -26.80
N PRO A 148 3.24 -7.91 -27.34
CA PRO A 148 2.92 -8.75 -28.48
C PRO A 148 1.62 -9.53 -28.24
N LYS A 149 0.69 -9.50 -29.21
CA LYS A 149 -0.66 -10.11 -29.12
C LYS A 149 -1.61 -9.44 -28.11
N SER A 150 -1.33 -8.22 -27.65
CA SER A 150 -2.29 -7.43 -26.86
C SER A 150 -3.60 -7.28 -27.61
N ARG A 151 -4.71 -7.37 -26.88
CA ARG A 151 -6.08 -7.09 -27.35
C ARG A 151 -6.63 -5.80 -26.77
N ILE A 152 -5.77 -4.97 -26.17
CA ILE A 152 -6.20 -3.71 -25.56
C ILE A 152 -6.39 -2.69 -26.68
N GLU A 153 -7.64 -2.32 -26.93
CA GLU A 153 -8.01 -1.32 -27.94
C GLU A 153 -8.73 -0.15 -27.28
N ASN A 154 -9.69 -0.46 -26.40
CA ASN A 154 -10.55 0.49 -25.73
C ASN A 154 -10.03 0.79 -24.33
N VAL A 155 -9.62 2.03 -24.07
CA VAL A 155 -9.12 2.46 -22.76
C VAL A 155 -10.02 3.50 -22.12
N ALA A 156 -10.14 3.44 -20.80
CA ALA A 156 -10.71 4.51 -20.00
C ALA A 156 -9.59 5.21 -19.23
N VAL A 157 -9.55 6.54 -19.30
CA VAL A 157 -8.48 7.34 -18.69
C VAL A 157 -9.02 8.08 -17.47
N GLY A 158 -8.35 7.94 -16.34
CA GLY A 158 -8.67 8.59 -15.09
C GLY A 158 -7.54 9.50 -14.62
N HIS A 159 -7.85 10.68 -14.11
CA HIS A 159 -6.79 11.56 -13.60
C HIS A 159 -7.17 12.48 -12.43
N GLY A 160 -6.16 12.85 -11.64
CA GLY A 160 -6.26 13.92 -10.65
C GLY A 160 -6.42 15.30 -11.31
N ARG A 161 -6.96 16.28 -10.59
CA ARG A 161 -7.15 17.65 -11.10
C ARG A 161 -5.88 18.50 -11.12
N ASP A 162 -4.79 18.05 -10.52
CA ASP A 162 -3.51 18.76 -10.55
C ASP A 162 -2.92 18.81 -11.97
N ALA A 163 -2.01 19.76 -12.18
CA ALA A 163 -1.48 20.05 -13.51
C ALA A 163 -0.67 18.89 -14.08
N ALA A 164 0.13 18.21 -13.26
CA ALA A 164 0.97 17.08 -13.70
C ALA A 164 0.11 15.89 -14.13
N SER A 165 -0.89 15.51 -13.33
CA SER A 165 -1.86 14.46 -13.66
C SER A 165 -2.62 14.76 -14.95
N ARG A 166 -3.09 16.00 -15.13
CA ARG A 166 -3.80 16.41 -16.36
C ARG A 166 -2.89 16.35 -17.59
N ALA A 167 -1.65 16.81 -17.46
CA ALA A 167 -0.68 16.77 -18.55
C ALA A 167 -0.33 15.33 -18.95
N ALA A 168 -0.10 14.46 -17.98
CA ALA A 168 0.17 13.03 -18.20
C ALA A 168 -0.99 12.31 -18.89
N ALA A 169 -2.22 12.52 -18.41
CA ALA A 169 -3.41 11.95 -19.04
C ALA A 169 -3.59 12.45 -20.48
N GLY A 170 -3.39 13.74 -20.73
CA GLY A 170 -3.45 14.32 -22.08
C GLY A 170 -2.39 13.74 -23.02
N ALA A 171 -1.15 13.60 -22.55
CA ALA A 171 -0.07 13.01 -23.34
C ALA A 171 -0.35 11.54 -23.69
N PHE A 172 -0.87 10.77 -22.73
CA PHE A 172 -1.30 9.39 -23.00
C PHE A 172 -2.43 9.32 -24.02
N VAL A 173 -3.48 10.14 -23.90
CA VAL A 173 -4.61 10.16 -24.84
C VAL A 173 -4.13 10.46 -26.26
N THR A 174 -3.25 11.45 -26.42
CA THR A 174 -2.63 11.78 -27.71
C THR A 174 -1.84 10.59 -28.27
N ALA A 175 -0.97 9.99 -27.45
CA ALA A 175 -0.13 8.86 -27.87
C ALA A 175 -0.94 7.61 -28.21
N TRP A 176 -2.01 7.31 -27.46
CA TRP A 176 -2.88 6.17 -27.69
C TRP A 176 -3.70 6.33 -28.98
N THR A 177 -4.30 7.50 -29.17
CA THR A 177 -5.11 7.81 -30.36
C THR A 177 -4.26 7.80 -31.64
N ALA A 178 -3.03 8.34 -31.58
CA ALA A 178 -2.10 8.30 -32.71
C ALA A 178 -1.72 6.86 -33.15
N ARG A 179 -1.88 5.87 -32.27
CA ARG A 179 -1.67 4.45 -32.55
C ARG A 179 -2.92 3.73 -33.04
N GLY A 180 -4.04 4.45 -33.19
CA GLY A 180 -5.34 3.90 -33.56
C GLY A 180 -6.13 3.29 -32.40
N GLY A 181 -5.67 3.47 -31.16
CA GLY A 181 -6.42 3.02 -29.98
C GLY A 181 -7.59 3.95 -29.66
N ASN A 182 -8.64 3.40 -29.05
CA ASN A 182 -9.86 4.13 -28.72
C ASN A 182 -9.90 4.56 -27.24
N VAL A 183 -10.21 5.82 -26.97
CA VAL A 183 -10.41 6.34 -25.61
C VAL A 183 -11.91 6.48 -25.34
N LEU A 184 -12.49 5.56 -24.57
CA LEU A 184 -13.93 5.54 -24.28
C LEU A 184 -14.38 6.73 -23.44
N THR A 185 -13.56 7.10 -22.46
CA THR A 185 -13.88 8.18 -21.54
C THR A 185 -12.62 8.73 -20.87
N ILE A 186 -12.70 10.01 -20.49
CA ILE A 186 -11.71 10.69 -19.66
C ILE A 186 -12.44 11.22 -18.43
N VAL A 187 -12.03 10.75 -17.25
CA VAL A 187 -12.65 11.09 -15.96
C VAL A 187 -11.63 11.79 -15.08
N ASN A 188 -12.04 12.91 -14.47
CA ASN A 188 -11.23 13.58 -13.46
C ASN A 188 -11.88 13.54 -12.08
N TRP A 189 -11.07 13.61 -11.03
CA TRP A 189 -11.51 13.73 -9.64
C TRP A 189 -10.63 14.69 -8.83
N PRO A 190 -11.19 15.36 -7.81
CA PRO A 190 -10.38 16.13 -6.86
C PRO A 190 -9.64 15.19 -5.89
N GLU A 191 -8.63 15.71 -5.19
CA GLU A 191 -7.90 14.96 -4.16
C GLU A 191 -8.76 14.62 -2.95
N SER A 192 -9.80 15.42 -2.71
CA SER A 192 -10.81 15.20 -1.67
C SER A 192 -12.19 15.40 -2.27
N ALA A 193 -13.04 14.39 -2.15
CA ALA A 193 -14.42 14.41 -2.62
C ALA A 193 -15.36 13.92 -1.51
N ALA A 194 -16.53 14.56 -1.40
CA ALA A 194 -17.61 14.06 -0.54
C ALA A 194 -18.22 12.75 -1.08
N SER A 195 -18.04 12.45 -2.38
CA SER A 195 -18.49 11.21 -3.01
C SER A 195 -17.59 10.80 -4.17
N TRP A 196 -17.25 9.51 -4.21
CA TRP A 196 -16.42 8.88 -5.24
C TRP A 196 -17.22 8.00 -6.21
N LEU A 197 -18.54 7.87 -6.01
CA LEU A 197 -19.36 6.98 -6.84
C LEU A 197 -19.41 7.44 -8.29
N ARG A 198 -19.68 8.73 -8.51
CA ARG A 198 -19.79 9.29 -9.86
C ARG A 198 -18.52 9.07 -10.70
N PRO A 199 -17.30 9.39 -10.23
CA PRO A 199 -16.09 9.09 -10.99
C PRO A 199 -15.89 7.58 -11.18
N ALA A 200 -16.16 6.74 -10.16
CA ALA A 200 -16.04 5.29 -10.27
C ALA A 200 -16.96 4.69 -11.36
N THR A 201 -18.24 5.04 -11.35
CA THR A 201 -19.23 4.58 -12.35
C THR A 201 -18.88 5.06 -13.74
N ARG A 202 -18.43 6.31 -13.89
CA ARG A 202 -18.02 6.85 -15.21
C ARG A 202 -16.78 6.13 -15.74
N LEU A 203 -15.80 5.87 -14.89
CA LEU A 203 -14.54 5.26 -15.28
C LEU A 203 -14.71 3.80 -15.73
N THR A 204 -15.74 3.11 -15.22
CA THR A 204 -16.05 1.71 -15.56
C THR A 204 -17.15 1.56 -16.61
N ALA A 205 -17.76 2.66 -17.07
CA ALA A 205 -18.76 2.63 -18.11
C ALA A 205 -18.15 2.18 -19.46
N GLY A 206 -18.91 1.41 -20.25
CA GLY A 206 -18.52 0.99 -21.59
C GLY A 206 -17.53 -0.18 -21.65
N LEU A 207 -17.25 -0.85 -20.53
CA LEU A 207 -16.39 -2.05 -20.46
C LEU A 207 -15.02 -1.87 -21.16
N PRO A 208 -14.20 -0.88 -20.75
CA PRO A 208 -12.87 -0.69 -21.32
C PRO A 208 -12.01 -1.94 -21.17
N ASP A 209 -11.11 -2.20 -22.12
CA ASP A 209 -10.11 -3.26 -22.08
C ASP A 209 -9.08 -3.02 -20.98
N ALA A 210 -8.72 -1.75 -20.76
CA ALA A 210 -7.80 -1.32 -19.72
C ALA A 210 -8.15 0.07 -19.16
N TRP A 211 -7.71 0.31 -17.93
CA TRP A 211 -7.76 1.62 -17.28
C TRP A 211 -6.37 2.25 -17.25
N VAL A 212 -6.27 3.53 -17.56
CA VAL A 212 -5.02 4.30 -17.40
C VAL A 212 -5.21 5.42 -16.39
N VAL A 213 -4.33 5.50 -15.40
CA VAL A 213 -4.47 6.42 -14.28
C VAL A 213 -3.24 7.32 -14.10
N ALA A 214 -3.47 8.63 -14.13
CA ALA A 214 -2.48 9.66 -13.78
C ALA A 214 -3.01 10.48 -12.59
N ALA A 215 -2.55 10.20 -11.38
CA ALA A 215 -3.11 10.83 -10.18
C ALA A 215 -2.13 10.86 -9.01
N ALA A 216 -2.46 11.67 -8.01
CA ALA A 216 -1.83 11.58 -6.70
C ALA A 216 -2.29 10.32 -5.94
N PRO A 217 -1.45 9.73 -5.08
CA PRO A 217 -1.77 8.49 -4.38
C PRO A 217 -3.04 8.55 -3.51
N LEU A 218 -3.28 9.64 -2.79
CA LEU A 218 -4.42 9.70 -1.85
C LEU A 218 -5.76 9.72 -2.60
N GLY A 219 -5.91 10.62 -3.58
CA GLY A 219 -7.12 10.71 -4.38
C GLY A 219 -7.42 9.39 -5.10
N PHE A 220 -6.39 8.74 -5.65
CA PHE A 220 -6.55 7.42 -6.26
C PHE A 220 -6.90 6.32 -5.24
N ALA A 221 -6.29 6.31 -4.05
CA ALA A 221 -6.60 5.32 -3.02
C ALA A 221 -8.08 5.36 -2.62
N GLN A 222 -8.65 6.55 -2.46
CA GLN A 222 -10.08 6.75 -2.18
C GLN A 222 -10.96 6.24 -3.34
N LEU A 223 -10.60 6.58 -4.57
CA LEU A 223 -11.31 6.11 -5.75
C LEU A 223 -11.24 4.59 -5.89
N ALA A 224 -10.06 3.99 -5.71
CA ALA A 224 -9.84 2.55 -5.83
C ALA A 224 -10.68 1.75 -4.82
N ARG A 225 -10.77 2.23 -3.57
CA ARG A 225 -11.69 1.64 -2.58
C ARG A 225 -13.15 1.70 -3.04
N ARG A 226 -13.57 2.81 -3.65
CA ARG A 226 -14.93 2.93 -4.18
C ARG A 226 -15.18 2.05 -5.41
N LEU A 227 -14.22 1.98 -6.33
CA LEU A 227 -14.25 1.12 -7.51
C LEU A 227 -14.44 -0.33 -7.09
N ARG A 228 -13.59 -0.86 -6.20
CA ARG A 228 -13.70 -2.25 -5.71
C ARG A 228 -15.00 -2.55 -4.99
N HIS A 229 -15.56 -1.56 -4.30
CA HIS A 229 -16.81 -1.73 -3.58
C HIS A 229 -18.05 -1.72 -4.49
N SER A 230 -18.03 -0.96 -5.60
CA SER A 230 -19.27 -0.56 -6.30
C SER A 230 -19.29 -0.82 -7.79
N THR A 231 -18.23 -1.38 -8.37
CA THR A 231 -18.09 -1.64 -9.81
C THR A 231 -17.30 -2.93 -10.04
N ASP A 232 -17.34 -3.46 -11.27
CA ASP A 232 -16.54 -4.62 -11.69
C ASP A 232 -15.10 -4.25 -12.06
N TRP A 233 -14.52 -3.29 -11.34
CA TRP A 233 -13.19 -2.77 -11.64
C TRP A 233 -12.12 -3.79 -11.25
N ASP A 234 -11.24 -4.10 -12.20
CA ASP A 234 -10.14 -5.04 -12.02
C ASP A 234 -8.79 -4.27 -11.96
N PRO A 235 -8.10 -4.27 -10.80
CA PRO A 235 -6.79 -3.63 -10.68
C PRO A 235 -5.73 -4.22 -11.63
N SER A 236 -5.83 -5.50 -12.00
CA SER A 236 -4.86 -6.16 -12.89
C SER A 236 -4.91 -5.66 -14.33
N ARG A 237 -5.99 -4.97 -14.68
CA ARG A 237 -6.22 -4.31 -15.98
C ARG A 237 -6.00 -2.79 -15.89
N THR A 238 -5.42 -2.33 -14.78
CA THR A 238 -5.14 -0.91 -14.55
C THR A 238 -3.64 -0.64 -14.69
N TYR A 239 -3.35 0.42 -15.42
CA TYR A 239 -2.02 0.90 -15.75
C TYR A 239 -1.86 2.33 -15.23
N ALA A 240 -0.71 2.67 -14.68
CA ALA A 240 -0.53 3.97 -14.05
C ALA A 240 0.84 4.61 -14.30
N PHE A 241 0.87 5.92 -14.13
CA PHE A 241 2.09 6.72 -14.11
C PHE A 241 2.86 6.51 -12.79
N ALA A 242 4.13 6.88 -12.78
CA ALA A 242 5.11 6.71 -11.71
C ALA A 242 4.64 7.27 -10.36
N SER A 243 3.77 8.29 -10.39
CA SER A 243 3.19 8.89 -9.19
C SER A 243 2.44 7.88 -8.31
N LEU A 244 1.96 6.76 -8.87
CA LEU A 244 1.27 5.70 -8.14
C LEU A 244 2.15 4.49 -7.78
N GLY A 245 3.44 4.52 -8.13
CA GLY A 245 4.41 3.47 -7.80
C GLY A 245 4.92 3.49 -6.34
N ASP A 246 4.31 4.29 -5.46
CA ASP A 246 4.71 4.37 -4.05
C ASP A 246 4.11 3.22 -3.22
N SER A 247 4.95 2.50 -2.47
CA SER A 247 4.50 1.38 -1.62
C SER A 247 3.52 1.77 -0.49
N ARG A 248 3.37 3.06 -0.19
CA ARG A 248 2.33 3.56 0.74
C ARG A 248 0.92 3.47 0.14
N LEU A 249 0.77 3.48 -1.18
CA LEU A 249 -0.53 3.38 -1.85
C LEU A 249 -1.25 2.04 -1.56
N PRO A 250 -0.65 0.86 -1.75
CA PRO A 250 -1.30 -0.40 -1.36
C PRO A 250 -1.52 -0.51 0.15
N ALA A 251 -0.65 0.09 0.97
CA ALA A 251 -0.84 0.13 2.43
C ALA A 251 -2.10 0.92 2.85
N LEU A 252 -2.44 2.00 2.12
CA LEU A 252 -3.60 2.85 2.37
C LEU A 252 -4.93 2.23 1.95
N THR A 253 -4.91 1.38 0.92
CA THR A 253 -6.12 0.79 0.34
C THR A 253 -6.52 -0.52 1.02
N GLY A 254 -5.56 -1.21 1.64
CA GLY A 254 -5.77 -2.50 2.30
C GLY A 254 -5.22 -3.68 1.49
N PRO A 255 -5.12 -4.86 2.11
CA PRO A 255 -4.48 -6.02 1.48
C PRO A 255 -5.21 -6.41 0.18
N ASP A 256 -4.42 -6.71 -0.85
CA ASP A 256 -4.83 -7.22 -2.16
C ASP A 256 -5.79 -6.36 -2.99
N LEU A 257 -6.20 -5.19 -2.50
CA LEU A 257 -7.12 -4.29 -3.20
C LEU A 257 -6.58 -3.86 -4.56
N LEU A 258 -5.28 -3.55 -4.60
CA LEU A 258 -4.55 -3.10 -5.78
C LEU A 258 -3.70 -4.20 -6.41
N HIS A 259 -3.88 -5.47 -6.03
CA HIS A 259 -3.05 -6.54 -6.58
C HIS A 259 -3.15 -6.60 -8.11
N GLY A 260 -2.00 -6.58 -8.80
CA GLY A 260 -1.92 -6.60 -10.26
C GLY A 260 -1.92 -5.22 -10.92
N LEU A 261 -2.18 -4.14 -10.15
CA LEU A 261 -1.97 -2.77 -10.65
C LEU A 261 -0.51 -2.62 -11.06
N ARG A 262 -0.28 -2.10 -12.26
CA ARG A 262 1.05 -1.92 -12.83
C ARG A 262 1.22 -0.55 -13.43
N GLY A 263 2.45 -0.15 -13.71
CA GLY A 263 2.73 1.16 -14.28
C GLY A 263 4.16 1.34 -14.72
N ALA A 264 4.43 2.53 -15.24
CA ALA A 264 5.76 2.95 -15.65
C ALA A 264 6.45 3.78 -14.57
N THR A 265 7.76 3.68 -14.47
CA THR A 265 8.59 4.56 -13.63
C THR A 265 9.05 5.79 -14.45
N ALA A 266 9.48 6.85 -13.78
CA ALA A 266 9.88 8.12 -14.41
C ALA A 266 11.12 7.98 -15.32
N ASP A 267 11.94 6.95 -15.12
CA ASP A 267 13.13 6.59 -15.89
C ASP A 267 12.84 5.55 -17.00
N GLY A 268 11.57 5.17 -17.19
CA GLY A 268 11.13 4.28 -18.27
C GLY A 268 11.17 2.78 -17.95
N GLY A 269 11.47 2.42 -16.70
CA GLY A 269 11.21 1.09 -16.15
C GLY A 269 9.72 0.87 -15.88
N THR A 270 9.41 -0.18 -15.14
CA THR A 270 8.02 -0.56 -14.80
C THR A 270 7.88 -0.91 -13.33
N TRP A 271 6.66 -0.96 -12.83
CA TRP A 271 6.37 -1.38 -11.48
C TRP A 271 5.05 -2.15 -11.42
N GLU A 272 4.91 -3.03 -10.42
CA GLU A 272 3.72 -3.83 -10.17
C GLU A 272 3.42 -3.94 -8.67
N VAL A 273 2.13 -3.91 -8.32
CA VAL A 273 1.66 -4.19 -6.96
C VAL A 273 1.45 -5.69 -6.77
N ARG A 274 2.27 -6.29 -5.90
CA ARG A 274 2.17 -7.71 -5.52
C ARG A 274 2.06 -7.86 -4.02
N ARG A 275 1.01 -8.55 -3.55
CA ARG A 275 0.80 -8.88 -2.13
C ARG A 275 0.93 -7.68 -1.18
N GLY A 276 0.43 -6.52 -1.60
CA GLY A 276 0.42 -5.29 -0.81
C GLY A 276 1.67 -4.41 -0.89
N TRP A 277 2.62 -4.68 -1.80
CA TRP A 277 3.84 -3.89 -1.98
C TRP A 277 4.09 -3.59 -3.46
N VAL A 278 4.79 -2.50 -3.76
CA VAL A 278 5.21 -2.18 -5.13
C VAL A 278 6.59 -2.78 -5.37
N THR A 279 6.73 -3.53 -6.47
CA THR A 279 8.03 -4.01 -6.99
C THR A 279 8.34 -3.25 -8.27
N THR A 280 9.52 -2.66 -8.35
CA THR A 280 10.02 -1.94 -9.53
C THR A 280 10.95 -2.84 -10.34
N TYR A 281 10.93 -2.68 -11.66
CA TYR A 281 11.72 -3.41 -12.64
C TYR A 281 12.38 -2.40 -13.58
N ASP A 282 13.70 -2.39 -13.60
CA ASP A 282 14.46 -1.50 -14.46
C ASP A 282 14.37 -1.95 -15.92
N THR A 283 14.59 -1.03 -16.85
CA THR A 283 14.61 -1.31 -18.29
C THR A 283 15.63 -2.39 -18.69
N ALA A 284 16.70 -2.55 -17.91
CA ALA A 284 17.76 -3.54 -18.15
C ALA A 284 17.35 -4.99 -17.83
N ASP A 285 16.36 -5.20 -16.95
CA ASP A 285 15.95 -6.54 -16.47
C ASP A 285 14.94 -7.23 -17.40
N SER A 286 14.42 -6.54 -18.42
CA SER A 286 13.45 -7.09 -19.38
C SER A 286 14.07 -7.94 -20.52
N THR A 287 15.38 -8.18 -20.49
CA THR A 287 16.11 -9.04 -21.43
C THR A 287 16.78 -10.20 -20.69
N SER A 288 16.02 -11.24 -20.37
CA SER A 288 16.53 -12.57 -20.02
C SER A 288 15.51 -13.65 -20.35
#